data_AF-A0A482UTB8-F1
#
_entry.id   AF-A0A482UTB8-F1
#
_cell.length_a   1.000
_cell.length_b   1.000
_cell.length_c   1.000
_cell.angle_alpha   90.00
_cell.angle_beta   90.00
_cell.angle_gamma   90.00
#
_symmetry.space_group_name_H-M   'P 1'
#
loop_
_entity.id
_entity.type
_entity.pdbx_description
1 polymer ?
#
loop_
_entity_poly.entity_id
_entity_poly.type
_entity_poly.pdbx_seq_one_letter_code
_entity_poly.pdbx_strand_id
1 'polypeptide(L)'
;MVMLKKGIRYTLKLTKSDQGPDWLVQKHQGQLPALVHKGITLVDSLAIAEYLEQIHPHTSLTRQGAYSYQEVLEKTKNFFPAVSTWIVNKDESKEKNLKLAVEKELDTIDFLVRSTPGHYITGLDLTLADLYLLPQLFHAFVALDYFKDFEFLHMESDATRPALETYLTRLMKMEEFNNKKAYVSADKVVGGWKIARGER
;
A
#
# COMPACT_ATOMS: atom_id res chain seq x y z
N MET A 1 4.68 -1.26 -8.72
CA MET A 1 6.01 -1.01 -8.13
C MET A 1 6.96 -2.20 -8.25
N VAL A 2 6.57 -3.42 -7.85
CA VAL A 2 7.43 -4.64 -7.95
C VAL A 2 8.08 -4.81 -9.33
N MET A 3 7.29 -4.70 -10.42
CA MET A 3 7.82 -4.80 -11.78
C MET A 3 8.89 -3.75 -12.10
N LEU A 4 8.69 -2.49 -11.69
CA LEU A 4 9.67 -1.42 -11.90
C LEU A 4 10.95 -1.70 -11.11
N LYS A 5 10.81 -2.09 -9.83
CA LYS A 5 11.97 -2.37 -8.97
C LYS A 5 12.84 -3.50 -9.52
N LYS A 6 12.21 -4.49 -10.14
CA LYS A 6 12.87 -5.62 -10.78
C LYS A 6 13.33 -5.35 -12.23
N GLY A 7 13.10 -4.15 -12.76
CA GLY A 7 13.44 -3.82 -14.15
C GLY A 7 12.66 -4.63 -15.20
N ILE A 8 11.48 -5.15 -14.83
CA ILE A 8 10.64 -5.96 -15.73
C ILE A 8 9.98 -5.04 -16.75
N ARG A 9 10.07 -5.40 -18.04
CA ARG A 9 9.29 -4.71 -19.08
C ARG A 9 7.86 -5.22 -19.08
N TYR A 10 6.89 -4.32 -19.04
CA TYR A 10 5.47 -4.65 -19.04
C TYR A 10 4.66 -3.66 -19.87
N THR A 11 3.47 -4.09 -20.29
CA THR A 11 2.45 -3.21 -20.87
C THR A 11 1.35 -2.99 -19.85
N LEU A 12 1.13 -1.74 -19.44
CA LEU A 12 0.04 -1.39 -18.55
C LEU A 12 -1.23 -1.12 -19.37
N LYS A 13 -2.31 -1.85 -19.06
CA LYS A 13 -3.65 -1.57 -19.58
C LYS A 13 -4.53 -1.11 -18.43
N LEU A 14 -4.94 0.15 -18.45
CA LEU A 14 -5.91 0.67 -17.50
C LEU A 14 -7.29 0.15 -17.88
N THR A 15 -7.96 -0.51 -16.95
CA THR A 15 -9.28 -1.09 -17.16
C THR A 15 -10.13 -0.94 -15.91
N LYS A 16 -11.46 -0.96 -16.09
CA LYS A 16 -12.41 -1.10 -15.00
C LYS A 16 -12.80 -2.56 -14.87
N SER A 17 -13.21 -3.00 -13.69
CA SER A 17 -13.58 -4.40 -13.43
C SER A 17 -14.68 -4.91 -14.39
N ASP A 18 -15.59 -4.04 -14.81
CA ASP A 18 -16.70 -4.30 -15.73
C ASP A 18 -16.38 -4.04 -17.22
N GLN A 19 -15.19 -3.50 -17.52
CA GLN A 19 -14.73 -3.18 -18.88
C GLN A 19 -13.45 -3.95 -19.25
N GLY A 20 -13.14 -4.99 -18.48
CA GLY A 20 -12.00 -5.86 -18.70
C GLY A 20 -12.16 -6.79 -19.92
N PRO A 21 -11.05 -7.36 -20.42
CA PRO A 21 -11.12 -8.39 -21.47
C PRO A 21 -11.89 -9.63 -20.99
N ASP A 22 -12.51 -10.37 -21.91
CA ASP A 22 -13.37 -11.53 -21.61
C ASP A 22 -12.75 -12.54 -20.63
N TRP A 23 -11.46 -12.85 -20.80
CA TRP A 23 -10.77 -13.80 -19.92
C TRP A 23 -10.76 -13.33 -18.46
N LEU A 24 -10.72 -12.03 -18.19
CA LEU A 24 -10.67 -11.48 -16.85
C LEU A 24 -12.03 -11.63 -16.16
N VAL A 25 -13.10 -11.33 -16.88
CA VAL A 25 -14.47 -11.46 -16.36
C VAL A 25 -14.82 -12.94 -16.18
N GLN A 26 -14.56 -13.78 -17.18
CA GLN A 26 -14.95 -15.18 -17.16
C GLN A 26 -14.13 -16.03 -16.17
N LYS A 27 -12.81 -15.82 -16.08
CA LYS A 27 -11.94 -16.65 -15.24
C LYS A 27 -11.72 -16.08 -13.84
N HIS A 28 -11.78 -14.76 -13.69
CA HIS A 28 -11.41 -14.07 -12.44
C HIS A 28 -12.44 -13.05 -11.98
N GLN A 29 -13.67 -13.09 -12.53
CA GLN A 29 -14.79 -12.24 -12.09
C GLN A 29 -14.48 -10.74 -12.12
N GLY A 30 -13.61 -10.29 -13.03
CA GLY A 30 -13.24 -8.88 -13.16
C GLY A 30 -12.30 -8.36 -12.06
N GLN A 31 -11.72 -9.24 -11.22
CA GLN A 31 -10.84 -8.84 -10.13
C GLN A 31 -9.57 -8.14 -10.65
N LEU A 32 -9.17 -7.07 -9.96
CA LEU A 32 -7.98 -6.29 -10.27
C LEU A 32 -7.13 -6.11 -8.99
N PRO A 33 -5.80 -5.98 -9.12
CA PRO A 33 -5.01 -6.05 -10.35
C PRO A 33 -4.95 -7.46 -10.94
N ALA A 34 -4.67 -7.54 -12.25
CA ALA A 34 -4.53 -8.80 -12.97
C ALA A 34 -3.26 -8.81 -13.82
N LEU A 35 -2.58 -9.96 -13.86
CA LEU A 35 -1.36 -10.20 -14.62
C LEU A 35 -1.61 -11.25 -15.71
N VAL A 36 -1.11 -10.99 -16.91
CA VAL A 36 -0.95 -12.01 -17.96
C VAL A 36 0.53 -12.19 -18.26
N HIS A 37 1.04 -13.41 -18.10
CA HIS A 37 2.43 -13.74 -18.41
C HIS A 37 2.51 -15.12 -19.06
N LYS A 38 2.97 -15.18 -20.32
CA LYS A 38 3.11 -16.43 -21.10
C LYS A 38 1.86 -17.33 -21.09
N GLY A 39 0.68 -16.71 -21.21
CA GLY A 39 -0.61 -17.42 -21.20
C GLY A 39 -1.16 -17.73 -19.80
N ILE A 40 -0.37 -17.55 -18.73
CA ILE A 40 -0.83 -17.64 -17.35
C ILE A 40 -1.54 -16.33 -16.98
N THR A 41 -2.70 -16.46 -16.33
CA THR A 41 -3.49 -15.33 -15.83
C THR A 41 -3.58 -15.40 -14.31
N LEU A 42 -3.15 -14.34 -13.62
CA LEU A 42 -3.20 -14.25 -12.16
C LEU A 42 -3.98 -13.00 -11.75
N VAL A 43 -4.68 -13.09 -10.64
CA VAL A 43 -5.25 -11.97 -9.87
C VAL A 43 -4.69 -12.04 -8.45
N ASP A 44 -5.09 -11.10 -7.59
CA ASP A 44 -4.51 -10.87 -6.26
C ASP A 44 -3.11 -10.23 -6.33
N SER A 45 -2.98 -9.03 -5.76
CA SER A 45 -1.73 -8.27 -5.78
C SER A 45 -0.59 -8.95 -5.03
N LEU A 46 -0.87 -9.70 -3.96
CA LEU A 46 0.13 -10.43 -3.18
C LEU A 46 0.63 -11.64 -3.97
N ALA A 47 -0.29 -12.44 -4.51
CA ALA A 47 0.04 -13.58 -5.35
C ALA A 47 0.83 -13.17 -6.60
N ILE A 48 0.45 -12.06 -7.24
CA ILE A 48 1.19 -11.47 -8.36
C ILE A 48 2.60 -11.05 -7.93
N ALA A 49 2.76 -10.40 -6.78
CA ALA A 49 4.06 -9.96 -6.29
C ALA A 49 5.00 -11.14 -6.01
N GLU A 50 4.50 -12.18 -5.35
CA GLU A 50 5.24 -13.42 -5.06
C GLU A 50 5.59 -14.17 -6.35
N TYR A 51 4.66 -14.27 -7.30
CA TYR A 51 4.93 -14.86 -8.60
C TYR A 51 6.06 -14.15 -9.33
N LEU A 52 6.03 -12.81 -9.36
CA LEU A 52 7.08 -11.99 -10.00
C LEU A 52 8.43 -12.13 -9.29
N GLU A 53 8.46 -12.31 -7.97
CA GLU A 53 9.67 -12.66 -7.22
C GLU A 53 10.25 -13.99 -7.70
N GLN A 54 9.42 -15.03 -7.78
CA GLN A 54 9.84 -16.38 -8.17
C GLN A 54 10.44 -16.42 -9.58
N ILE A 55 9.82 -15.74 -10.55
CA ILE A 55 10.27 -15.78 -11.95
C ILE A 55 11.40 -14.77 -12.26
N HIS A 56 11.72 -13.86 -11.33
CA HIS A 56 12.81 -12.87 -11.47
C HIS A 56 13.64 -12.75 -10.17
N PRO A 57 14.48 -13.75 -9.85
CA PRO A 57 15.18 -13.83 -8.56
C PRO A 57 16.41 -12.91 -8.42
N HIS A 58 16.95 -12.37 -9.52
CA HIS A 58 18.23 -11.63 -9.51
C HIS A 58 18.19 -10.29 -8.73
N THR A 59 17.02 -9.68 -8.61
CA THR A 59 16.79 -8.51 -7.75
C THR A 59 15.80 -8.93 -6.68
N SER A 60 16.29 -9.64 -5.65
CA SER A 60 15.40 -10.22 -4.65
C SER A 60 14.77 -9.15 -3.78
N LEU A 61 13.45 -9.24 -3.60
CA LEU A 61 12.65 -8.38 -2.72
C LEU A 61 12.14 -9.14 -1.50
N THR A 62 12.66 -10.33 -1.22
CA THR A 62 12.28 -11.16 -0.06
C THR A 62 13.46 -11.43 0.86
N ARG A 63 14.50 -10.58 0.81
CA ARG A 63 15.61 -10.67 1.76
C ARG A 63 15.07 -10.51 3.17
N GLN A 64 15.32 -11.52 4.01
CA GLN A 64 14.93 -11.48 5.41
C GLN A 64 15.87 -10.55 6.17
N GLY A 65 15.31 -9.78 7.09
CA GLY A 65 16.07 -9.07 8.10
C GLY A 65 15.38 -9.20 9.46
N ALA A 66 15.00 -8.09 10.11
CA ALA A 66 14.40 -8.13 11.44
C ALA A 66 13.04 -8.84 11.48
N TYR A 67 12.29 -8.78 10.37
CA TYR A 67 11.03 -9.47 10.18
C TYR A 67 11.01 -10.15 8.81
N SER A 68 10.31 -11.28 8.71
CA SER A 68 9.94 -11.87 7.42
C SER A 68 8.78 -11.11 6.76
N TYR A 69 8.63 -11.29 5.45
CA TYR A 69 7.51 -10.70 4.71
C TYR A 69 6.15 -11.10 5.30
N GLN A 70 5.97 -12.38 5.63
CA GLN A 70 4.73 -12.91 6.20
C GLN A 70 4.43 -12.34 7.59
N GLU A 71 5.46 -12.13 8.43
CA GLU A 71 5.26 -11.47 9.73
C GLU A 71 4.80 -10.03 9.57
N VAL A 72 5.33 -9.28 8.60
CA VAL A 72 4.86 -7.91 8.34
C VAL A 72 3.41 -7.93 7.85
N LEU A 73 3.05 -8.83 6.91
CA LEU A 73 1.67 -8.98 6.45
C LEU A 73 0.72 -9.25 7.62
N GLU A 74 1.02 -10.23 8.46
CA GLU A 74 0.16 -10.62 9.58
C GLU A 74 0.03 -9.50 10.62
N LYS A 75 1.12 -8.84 10.97
CA LYS A 75 1.12 -7.76 11.97
C LYS A 75 0.45 -6.48 11.51
N THR A 76 0.26 -6.30 10.20
CA THR A 76 -0.30 -5.06 9.62
C THR A 76 -1.59 -5.27 8.83
N LYS A 77 -2.14 -6.50 8.81
CA LYS A 77 -3.33 -6.86 8.01
C LYS A 77 -4.59 -6.03 8.34
N ASN A 78 -4.68 -5.50 9.56
CA ASN A 78 -5.82 -4.72 10.02
C ASN A 78 -5.71 -3.23 9.70
N PHE A 79 -4.51 -2.75 9.33
CA PHE A 79 -4.24 -1.34 9.10
C PHE A 79 -5.17 -0.74 8.02
N PHE A 80 -5.12 -1.25 6.79
CA PHE A 80 -5.93 -0.70 5.71
C PHE A 80 -7.43 -0.91 5.88
N PRO A 81 -7.93 -2.05 6.41
CA PRO A 81 -9.33 -2.17 6.80
C PRO A 81 -9.78 -1.11 7.82
N ALA A 82 -8.97 -0.83 8.85
CA ALA A 82 -9.28 0.20 9.84
C ALA A 82 -9.33 1.60 9.21
N VAL A 83 -8.31 1.93 8.40
CA VAL A 83 -8.24 3.20 7.64
C VAL A 83 -9.46 3.36 6.72
N SER A 84 -9.77 2.33 5.92
CA SER A 84 -10.90 2.34 4.98
C SER A 84 -12.22 2.56 5.70
N THR A 85 -12.44 1.84 6.82
CA THR A 85 -13.65 1.96 7.63
C THR A 85 -13.79 3.36 8.21
N TRP A 86 -12.69 3.94 8.70
CA TRP A 86 -12.72 5.30 9.24
C TRP A 86 -12.97 6.33 8.13
N ILE A 87 -12.27 6.24 6.99
CA ILE A 87 -12.44 7.15 5.86
C ILE A 87 -13.90 7.18 5.40
N VAL A 88 -14.59 6.04 5.28
CA VAL A 88 -15.99 6.02 4.80
C VAL A 88 -17.02 6.33 5.89
N ASN A 89 -16.61 6.39 7.16
CA ASN A 89 -17.50 6.68 8.27
C ASN A 89 -18.10 8.09 8.18
N LYS A 90 -19.43 8.16 8.36
CA LYS A 90 -20.21 9.39 8.50
C LYS A 90 -20.98 9.45 9.84
N ASP A 91 -20.80 8.46 10.70
CA ASP A 91 -21.46 8.34 12.01
C ASP A 91 -20.54 8.89 13.11
N GLU A 92 -20.86 10.09 13.60
CA GLU A 92 -20.06 10.78 14.61
C GLU A 92 -19.89 9.97 15.90
N SER A 93 -20.86 9.11 16.25
CA SER A 93 -20.79 8.31 17.48
C SER A 93 -19.65 7.29 17.45
N LYS A 94 -19.19 6.89 16.26
CA LYS A 94 -18.11 5.92 16.06
C LYS A 94 -16.74 6.57 15.89
N GLU A 95 -16.71 7.89 15.69
CA GLU A 95 -15.53 8.62 15.24
C GLU A 95 -14.32 8.40 16.16
N LYS A 96 -14.53 8.56 17.48
CA LYS A 96 -13.48 8.35 18.48
C LYS A 96 -12.90 6.93 18.44
N ASN A 97 -13.75 5.92 18.33
CA ASN A 97 -13.31 4.52 18.34
C ASN A 97 -12.57 4.14 17.05
N LEU A 98 -13.03 4.65 15.91
CA LEU A 98 -12.39 4.41 14.62
C LEU A 98 -11.03 5.12 14.51
N LYS A 99 -10.92 6.35 15.02
CA LYS A 99 -9.64 7.06 15.15
C LYS A 99 -8.64 6.26 15.98
N LEU A 100 -9.04 5.83 17.18
CA LEU A 100 -8.19 5.03 18.07
C LEU A 100 -7.75 3.70 17.43
N ALA A 101 -8.63 3.06 16.65
CA ALA A 101 -8.27 1.84 15.92
C ALA A 101 -7.16 2.10 14.90
N VAL A 102 -7.24 3.19 14.13
CA VAL A 102 -6.19 3.55 13.16
C VAL A 102 -4.91 3.98 13.86
N GLU A 103 -4.98 4.78 14.93
CA GLU A 103 -3.80 5.19 15.71
C GLU A 103 -3.04 3.98 16.26
N LYS A 104 -3.73 2.95 16.76
CA LYS A 104 -3.10 1.71 17.23
C LYS A 104 -2.36 0.95 16.13
N GLU A 105 -2.93 0.91 14.93
CA GLU A 105 -2.27 0.27 13.78
C GLU A 105 -1.04 1.08 13.32
N LEU A 106 -1.12 2.42 13.35
CA LEU A 106 0.02 3.29 13.09
C LEU A 106 1.13 3.12 14.12
N ASP A 107 0.79 3.02 15.42
CA ASP A 107 1.75 2.75 16.49
C ASP A 107 2.43 1.39 16.29
N THR A 108 1.69 0.40 15.80
CA THR A 108 2.24 -0.92 15.46
C THR A 108 3.25 -0.81 14.34
N ILE A 109 2.95 -0.08 13.26
CA ILE A 109 3.89 0.09 12.14
C ILE A 109 5.12 0.90 12.58
N ASP A 110 4.94 1.98 13.35
CA ASP A 110 6.05 2.76 13.90
C ASP A 110 6.98 1.89 14.76
N PHE A 111 6.41 1.05 15.62
CA PHE A 111 7.16 0.08 16.40
C PHE A 111 7.99 -0.86 15.52
N LEU A 112 7.38 -1.45 14.48
CA LEU A 112 8.11 -2.35 13.57
C LEU A 112 9.27 -1.64 12.88
N VAL A 113 9.07 -0.41 12.41
CA VAL A 113 10.13 0.37 11.77
C VAL A 113 11.23 0.71 12.78
N ARG A 114 10.91 1.22 13.97
CA ARG A 114 11.93 1.60 14.96
C ARG A 114 12.70 0.41 15.53
N SER A 115 12.08 -0.76 15.60
CA SER A 115 12.70 -2.00 16.08
C SER A 115 13.53 -2.70 15.02
N THR A 116 13.57 -2.17 13.80
CA THR A 116 14.32 -2.74 12.67
C THR A 116 15.55 -1.89 12.37
N PRO A 117 16.78 -2.42 12.54
CA PRO A 117 17.97 -1.73 12.09
C PRO A 117 17.95 -1.54 10.56
N GLY A 118 17.98 -0.28 10.13
CA GLY A 118 18.07 0.07 8.71
C GLY A 118 17.11 1.17 8.30
N HIS A 119 16.72 1.16 7.03
CA HIS A 119 15.92 2.22 6.41
C HIS A 119 14.53 1.74 5.95
N TYR A 120 14.29 0.43 5.99
CA TYR A 120 13.10 -0.25 5.50
C TYR A 120 12.54 -1.18 6.57
N ILE A 121 11.29 -1.61 6.42
CA ILE A 121 10.56 -2.29 7.49
C ILE A 121 11.13 -3.67 7.85
N THR A 122 11.94 -4.26 6.97
CA THR A 122 12.65 -5.52 7.25
C THR A 122 14.15 -5.33 7.42
N GLY A 123 14.73 -4.17 7.09
CA GLY A 123 16.16 -3.92 7.29
C GLY A 123 16.76 -2.83 6.40
N LEU A 124 17.93 -3.12 5.83
CA LEU A 124 18.71 -2.18 5.02
C LEU A 124 18.20 -2.01 3.59
N ASP A 125 17.56 -3.03 3.04
CA ASP A 125 17.12 -3.09 1.64
C ASP A 125 15.60 -3.01 1.53
N LEU A 126 15.11 -2.43 0.44
CA LEU A 126 13.69 -2.41 0.09
C LEU A 126 13.20 -3.83 -0.25
N THR A 127 12.05 -4.22 0.28
CA THR A 127 11.43 -5.54 0.09
C THR A 127 9.98 -5.46 -0.36
N LEU A 128 9.36 -6.63 -0.61
CA LEU A 128 7.92 -6.76 -0.86
C LEU A 128 7.08 -6.23 0.30
N ALA A 129 7.59 -6.29 1.54
CA ALA A 129 6.91 -5.76 2.72
C ALA A 129 6.70 -4.24 2.61
N ASP A 130 7.74 -3.52 2.21
CA ASP A 130 7.67 -2.07 2.00
C ASP A 130 6.73 -1.71 0.85
N LEU A 131 6.84 -2.45 -0.26
CA LEU A 131 6.00 -2.22 -1.45
C LEU A 131 4.53 -2.59 -1.23
N TYR A 132 4.24 -3.47 -0.27
CA TYR A 132 2.90 -3.79 0.19
C TYR A 132 2.31 -2.67 1.07
N LEU A 133 3.09 -2.13 2.01
CA LEU A 133 2.61 -1.10 2.94
C LEU A 133 2.51 0.28 2.31
N LEU A 134 3.42 0.64 1.40
CA LEU A 134 3.50 2.00 0.84
C LEU A 134 2.17 2.49 0.23
N PRO A 135 1.47 1.74 -0.64
CA PRO A 135 0.15 2.12 -1.14
C PRO A 135 -0.86 2.43 -0.03
N GLN A 136 -0.88 1.60 1.02
CA GLN A 136 -1.83 1.71 2.12
C GLN A 136 -1.54 2.94 2.97
N LEU A 137 -0.27 3.15 3.33
CA LEU A 137 0.20 4.31 4.08
C LEU A 137 -0.05 5.61 3.32
N PHE A 138 0.18 5.61 2.00
CA PHE A 138 -0.09 6.77 1.17
C PHE A 138 -1.58 7.10 1.09
N HIS A 139 -2.45 6.08 1.01
CA HIS A 139 -3.90 6.31 1.09
C HIS A 139 -4.30 6.89 2.44
N ALA A 140 -3.73 6.38 3.54
CA ALA A 140 -3.99 6.92 4.87
C ALA A 140 -3.52 8.38 4.99
N PHE A 141 -2.29 8.68 4.57
CA PHE A 141 -1.71 10.03 4.56
C PHE A 141 -2.61 11.03 3.81
N VAL A 142 -3.04 10.70 2.59
CA VAL A 142 -3.82 11.62 1.75
C VAL A 142 -5.28 11.72 2.21
N ALA A 143 -5.93 10.58 2.46
CA ALA A 143 -7.38 10.56 2.67
C ALA A 143 -7.78 10.92 4.09
N LEU A 144 -6.98 10.57 5.11
CA LEU A 144 -7.30 10.95 6.48
C LEU A 144 -7.07 12.46 6.70
N ASP A 145 -6.05 13.04 6.07
CA ASP A 145 -5.90 14.50 6.04
C ASP A 145 -7.14 15.15 5.39
N TYR A 146 -7.50 14.72 4.18
CA TYR A 146 -8.59 15.34 3.42
C TYR A 146 -10.00 15.17 4.04
N PHE A 147 -10.33 13.99 4.59
CA PHE A 147 -11.70 13.68 5.04
C PHE A 147 -11.88 13.75 6.56
N LYS A 148 -10.78 13.73 7.33
CA LYS A 148 -10.81 13.57 8.78
C LYS A 148 -9.96 14.61 9.52
N ASP A 149 -9.37 15.56 8.80
CA ASP A 149 -8.45 16.57 9.36
C ASP A 149 -7.37 15.91 10.25
N PHE A 150 -6.90 14.73 9.84
CA PHE A 150 -5.91 13.95 10.57
C PHE A 150 -4.52 14.19 10.00
N GLU A 151 -3.69 14.87 10.78
CA GLU A 151 -2.29 15.09 10.44
C GLU A 151 -1.50 13.79 10.61
N PHE A 152 -0.94 13.29 9.50
CA PHE A 152 -0.17 12.04 9.49
C PHE A 152 1.35 12.30 9.59
N LEU A 153 1.84 13.34 8.90
CA LEU A 153 3.23 13.77 8.91
C LEU A 153 3.29 15.12 9.61
N HIS A 154 4.12 15.22 10.64
CA HIS A 154 4.30 16.43 11.43
C HIS A 154 5.65 17.06 11.13
N MET A 155 5.84 18.29 11.62
CA MET A 155 7.18 18.91 11.66
C MET A 155 8.13 18.07 12.53
N GLU A 156 9.42 18.00 12.18
CA GLU A 156 10.37 17.10 12.85
C GLU A 156 10.45 17.29 14.38
N SER A 157 10.21 18.50 14.90
CA SER A 157 10.18 18.79 16.34
C SER A 157 8.99 18.18 17.09
N ASP A 158 7.92 17.85 16.36
CA ASP A 158 6.60 17.50 16.91
C ASP A 158 6.10 16.14 16.38
N ALA A 159 6.99 15.33 15.82
CA ALA A 159 6.67 14.02 15.25
C ALA A 159 5.99 13.11 16.30
N THR A 160 4.77 12.68 15.98
CA THR A 160 4.02 11.74 16.84
C THR A 160 4.58 10.33 16.69
N ARG A 161 4.99 9.95 15.47
CA ARG A 161 5.52 8.62 15.13
C ARG A 161 6.79 8.76 14.28
N PRO A 162 7.91 9.21 14.86
CA PRO A 162 9.07 9.65 14.10
C PRO A 162 9.66 8.57 13.19
N ALA A 163 9.62 7.29 13.57
CA ALA A 163 10.14 6.21 12.75
C ALA A 163 9.25 5.97 11.52
N LEU A 164 7.93 5.89 11.72
CA LEU A 164 6.95 5.77 10.64
C LEU A 164 6.96 6.97 9.69
N GLU A 165 6.96 8.19 10.22
CA GLU A 165 6.92 9.42 9.43
C GLU A 165 8.17 9.55 8.55
N THR A 166 9.35 9.28 9.12
CA THR A 166 10.62 9.25 8.36
C THR A 166 10.61 8.15 7.30
N TYR A 167 10.08 6.97 7.65
CA TYR A 167 9.97 5.83 6.74
C TYR A 167 9.05 6.14 5.55
N LEU A 168 7.84 6.65 5.79
CA LEU A 168 6.91 7.03 4.73
C LEU A 168 7.51 8.12 3.84
N THR A 169 8.12 9.15 4.44
CA THR A 169 8.80 10.23 3.68
C THR A 169 9.87 9.69 2.74
N ARG A 170 10.65 8.69 3.18
CA ARG A 170 11.66 8.03 2.34
C ARG A 170 11.02 7.27 1.18
N LEU A 171 10.00 6.47 1.47
CA LEU A 171 9.32 5.67 0.46
C LEU A 171 8.61 6.52 -0.60
N MET A 172 8.00 7.63 -0.20
CA MET A 172 7.37 8.56 -1.14
C MET A 172 8.38 9.28 -2.05
N LYS A 173 9.68 9.29 -1.73
CA LYS A 173 10.74 9.83 -2.59
C LYS A 173 11.28 8.82 -3.60
N MET A 174 10.86 7.56 -3.54
CA MET A 174 11.33 6.54 -4.48
C MET A 174 10.89 6.83 -5.91
N GLU A 175 11.78 6.59 -6.87
CA GLU A 175 11.46 6.75 -8.30
C GLU A 175 10.32 5.82 -8.72
N GLU A 176 10.30 4.59 -8.21
CA GLU A 176 9.28 3.60 -8.54
C GLU A 176 7.89 4.01 -8.05
N PHE A 177 7.79 4.77 -6.95
CA PHE A 177 6.53 5.29 -6.44
C PHE A 177 6.06 6.51 -7.24
N ASN A 178 6.97 7.43 -7.56
CA ASN A 178 6.68 8.64 -8.33
C ASN A 178 6.49 8.40 -9.84
N ASN A 179 6.71 7.17 -10.30
CA ASN A 179 6.44 6.79 -11.67
C ASN A 179 4.92 6.73 -11.93
N LYS A 180 4.43 7.54 -12.89
CA LYS A 180 3.00 7.60 -13.25
C LYS A 180 2.42 6.27 -13.77
N LYS A 181 3.25 5.29 -14.13
CA LYS A 181 2.83 3.91 -14.48
C LYS A 181 2.70 3.00 -13.26
N ALA A 182 3.10 3.45 -12.08
CA ALA A 182 3.16 2.64 -10.87
C ALA A 182 2.08 3.00 -9.86
N TYR A 183 1.83 4.30 -9.67
CA TYR A 183 0.87 4.77 -8.68
C TYR A 183 0.12 6.03 -9.13
N VAL A 184 -0.96 6.32 -8.42
CA VAL A 184 -1.87 7.44 -8.70
C VAL A 184 -1.51 8.67 -7.88
N SER A 185 -1.91 9.86 -8.34
CA SER A 185 -1.73 11.11 -7.61
C SER A 185 -2.67 11.22 -6.40
N ALA A 186 -2.37 12.12 -5.45
CA ALA A 186 -3.22 12.42 -4.31
C ALA A 186 -4.66 12.76 -4.73
N ASP A 187 -4.86 13.59 -5.77
CA ASP A 187 -6.19 13.92 -6.29
C ASP A 187 -6.99 12.69 -6.74
N LYS A 188 -6.33 11.70 -7.33
CA LYS A 188 -6.98 10.45 -7.75
C LYS A 188 -7.32 9.56 -6.56
N VAL A 189 -6.48 9.55 -5.52
CA VAL A 189 -6.80 8.88 -4.25
C VAL A 189 -8.05 9.50 -3.63
N VAL A 190 -8.07 10.83 -3.48
CA VAL A 190 -9.25 11.56 -2.96
C VAL A 190 -10.49 11.27 -3.82
N GLY A 191 -10.38 11.36 -5.14
CA GLY A 191 -11.49 11.07 -6.05
C GLY A 191 -12.05 9.64 -5.89
N GLY A 192 -11.17 8.64 -5.73
CA GLY A 192 -11.59 7.26 -5.46
C GLY A 192 -12.35 7.13 -4.13
N TRP A 193 -11.89 7.80 -3.08
CA TRP A 193 -12.56 7.79 -1.78
C TRP A 193 -13.87 8.59 -1.76
N LYS A 194 -14.00 9.68 -2.53
CA LYS A 194 -15.28 10.37 -2.72
C LYS A 194 -16.35 9.41 -3.26
N ILE A 195 -16.00 8.64 -4.29
CA ILE A 195 -16.89 7.61 -4.85
C ILE A 195 -17.24 6.56 -3.78
N ALA A 196 -16.26 6.07 -3.03
CA ALA A 196 -16.49 5.10 -1.94
C ALA A 196 -17.38 5.66 -0.82
N ARG A 197 -17.32 6.98 -0.58
CA ARG A 197 -18.19 7.71 0.35
C ARG A 197 -19.55 8.08 -0.25
N GLY A 198 -19.81 7.77 -1.52
CA GLY A 198 -21.04 8.16 -2.23
C GLY A 198 -21.15 9.65 -2.52
N GLU A 199 -20.03 10.37 -2.51
CA GLU A 199 -19.92 11.79 -2.85
C GLU A 199 -19.68 11.89 -4.38
N ARG A 200 -20.48 12.72 -5.06
CA ARG A 200 -20.37 12.97 -6.51
C ARG A 200 -19.51 14.20 -6.78
#